data_AF-A0A818FPE3-F1
#
_entry.id   AF-A0A818FPE3-F1
#
_cell.length_a   1.000
_cell.length_b   1.000
_cell.length_c   1.000
_cell.angle_alpha   90.00
_cell.angle_beta   90.00
_cell.angle_gamma   90.00
#
_symmetry.space_group_name_H-M   'P 1'
#
loop_
_entity.id
_entity.type
_entity.pdbx_description
1 polymer ?
#
loop_
_entity_poly.entity_id
_entity_poly.type
_entity_poly.pdbx_seq_one_letter_code
_entity_poly.pdbx_strand_id
1 'polypeptide(L)'
;TSFWQRFRTRNQDKTQTEVVSIRSLFRYANTTELFYLVLGTIASIAFGICLPLALILFGDTADSFIDRAVNLCSLNFTSLTQQYCPSNVTLTSINFYTKISLCNLPKSNFTFISYHLKDHTNKQIIMLIIIACVNLISGYIRVILLEISAERQARTIRQILFQSILNKDIIFFDIHKTGELSLRLTNDVNKIHDGIGNKFGSVIEILITFMSCIIIGFIKGWKLSLVILAFAPIIFVTLAILFRIVTEMTVIELKAYGKAGTVAEEVISSIRTVLSYNGQEREIERSVLHY
;
A
#
# COMPACT_ATOMS: atom_id res chain seq x y z
N THR A 1 -0.84 -6.13 -36.08
CA THR A 1 -2.17 -5.46 -35.99
C THR A 1 -3.24 -6.27 -35.25
N SER A 2 -3.06 -7.58 -34.98
CA SER A 2 -4.05 -8.43 -34.28
C SER A 2 -4.20 -8.17 -32.76
N PHE A 3 -3.16 -7.69 -32.08
CA PHE A 3 -3.18 -7.44 -30.63
C PHE A 3 -4.17 -6.33 -30.22
N TRP A 4 -4.13 -5.19 -30.92
CA TRP A 4 -5.04 -4.07 -30.66
C TRP A 4 -6.50 -4.37 -31.02
N GLN A 5 -6.74 -5.22 -32.02
CA GLN A 5 -8.09 -5.70 -32.33
C GLN A 5 -8.62 -6.65 -31.25
N ARG A 6 -7.80 -7.56 -30.73
CA ARG A 6 -8.18 -8.48 -29.64
C ARG A 6 -8.43 -7.77 -28.31
N PHE A 7 -7.72 -6.67 -28.05
CA PHE A 7 -7.96 -5.81 -26.89
C PHE A 7 -9.28 -5.02 -27.02
N ARG A 8 -9.62 -4.59 -28.25
CA ARG A 8 -10.86 -3.85 -28.52
C ARG A 8 -12.10 -4.73 -28.42
N THR A 9 -12.04 -5.98 -28.90
CA THR A 9 -13.17 -6.93 -28.79
C THR A 9 -13.41 -7.41 -27.36
N ARG A 10 -12.37 -7.62 -26.54
CA ARG A 10 -12.52 -7.95 -25.11
C ARG A 10 -13.25 -6.89 -24.29
N ASN A 11 -13.20 -5.63 -24.71
CA ASN A 11 -13.92 -4.53 -24.05
C ASN A 11 -15.37 -4.39 -24.51
N GLN A 12 -15.78 -5.00 -25.64
CA GLN A 12 -17.15 -4.93 -26.15
C GLN A 12 -18.10 -5.93 -25.45
N ASP A 13 -17.60 -7.06 -24.94
CA ASP A 13 -18.42 -8.09 -24.25
C ASP A 13 -18.63 -7.84 -22.75
N LYS A 14 -18.03 -6.78 -22.18
CA LYS A 14 -18.40 -6.35 -20.82
C LYS A 14 -19.75 -5.65 -20.93
N THR A 15 -20.81 -6.33 -20.50
CA THR A 15 -22.10 -5.69 -20.18
C THR A 15 -21.79 -4.36 -19.47
N GLN A 16 -22.22 -3.24 -20.03
CA GLN A 16 -22.02 -1.93 -19.43
C GLN A 16 -22.70 -1.94 -18.07
N THR A 17 -21.93 -2.20 -17.01
CA THR A 17 -22.42 -2.04 -15.65
C THR A 17 -22.63 -0.55 -15.45
N GLU A 18 -23.90 -0.14 -15.31
CA GLU A 18 -24.21 1.26 -15.00
C GLU A 18 -23.49 1.63 -13.70
N VAL A 19 -22.51 2.52 -13.81
CA VAL A 19 -21.72 2.96 -12.67
C VAL A 19 -22.57 3.93 -11.85
N VAL A 20 -22.72 3.63 -10.56
CA VAL A 20 -23.43 4.50 -9.63
C VAL A 20 -22.48 5.61 -9.17
N SER A 21 -22.99 6.84 -9.10
CA SER A 21 -22.23 7.97 -8.56
C SER A 21 -21.83 7.72 -7.10
N ILE A 22 -20.60 8.11 -6.75
CA ILE A 22 -20.07 8.02 -5.38
C ILE A 22 -20.97 8.73 -4.37
N ARG A 23 -21.59 9.86 -4.75
CA ARG A 23 -22.51 10.57 -3.85
C ARG A 23 -23.79 9.77 -3.58
N SER A 24 -24.27 9.04 -4.58
CA SER A 24 -25.43 8.17 -4.43
C SER A 24 -25.14 6.96 -3.56
N LEU A 25 -23.87 6.51 -3.52
CA LEU A 25 -23.41 5.43 -2.65
C LEU A 25 -23.55 5.81 -1.16
N PHE A 26 -23.20 7.05 -0.81
CA PHE A 26 -23.31 7.59 0.55
C PHE A 26 -24.70 8.14 0.92
N ARG A 27 -25.73 7.91 0.11
CA ARG A 27 -27.07 8.46 0.35
C ARG A 27 -27.71 7.97 1.66
N TYR A 28 -27.36 6.76 2.10
CA TYR A 28 -27.89 6.19 3.35
C TYR A 28 -27.11 6.60 4.59
N ALA A 29 -26.09 7.47 4.44
CA ALA A 29 -25.29 7.95 5.55
C ALA A 29 -26.09 8.90 6.45
N ASN A 30 -26.33 8.49 7.69
CA ASN A 30 -26.91 9.38 8.72
C ASN A 30 -25.91 10.46 9.15
N THR A 31 -26.37 11.49 9.87
CA THR A 31 -25.50 12.58 10.36
C THR A 31 -24.36 12.09 11.26
N THR A 32 -24.60 11.05 12.06
CA THR A 32 -23.57 10.40 12.89
C THR A 32 -22.54 9.64 12.07
N GLU A 33 -22.96 9.03 10.97
CA GLU A 33 -22.08 8.30 10.04
C GLU A 33 -21.24 9.28 9.22
N LEU A 34 -21.85 10.39 8.79
CA LEU A 34 -21.12 11.48 8.16
C LEU A 34 -20.04 12.04 9.08
N PHE A 35 -20.34 12.19 10.38
CA PHE A 35 -19.34 12.61 11.36
C PHE A 35 -18.17 11.61 11.46
N TYR A 36 -18.44 10.31 11.56
CA TYR A 36 -17.38 9.30 11.57
C TYR A 36 -16.57 9.26 10.28
N LEU A 37 -17.20 9.48 9.14
CA LEU A 37 -16.53 9.53 7.85
C LEU A 37 -15.60 10.75 7.75
N VAL A 38 -16.06 11.93 8.16
CA VAL A 38 -15.22 13.14 8.17
C VAL A 38 -14.06 12.98 9.16
N LEU A 39 -14.31 12.46 10.36
CA LEU A 39 -13.27 12.25 11.35
C LEU A 39 -12.25 11.18 10.90
N GLY A 40 -12.72 10.08 10.29
CA GLY A 40 -11.88 9.02 9.73
C GLY A 40 -11.04 9.47 8.53
N THR A 41 -11.57 10.36 7.68
CA THR A 41 -10.81 10.95 6.56
C THR A 41 -9.73 11.92 7.05
N ILE A 42 -10.02 12.75 8.05
CA ILE A 42 -9.01 13.60 8.71
C ILE A 42 -7.89 12.74 9.31
N ALA A 43 -8.24 11.66 10.01
CA ALA A 43 -7.27 10.70 10.55
C ALA A 43 -6.47 9.97 9.43
N SER A 44 -7.07 9.75 8.26
CA SER A 44 -6.36 9.21 7.08
C SER A 44 -5.33 10.17 6.52
N ILE A 45 -5.66 11.46 6.47
CA ILE A 45 -4.73 12.52 6.03
C ILE A 45 -3.56 12.63 7.00
N ALA A 46 -3.83 12.65 8.31
CA ALA A 46 -2.80 12.72 9.34
C ALA A 46 -1.85 11.50 9.30
N PHE A 47 -2.41 10.30 9.15
CA PHE A 47 -1.63 9.07 9.00
C PHE A 47 -0.76 9.09 7.73
N GLY A 48 -1.29 9.58 6.61
CA GLY A 48 -0.53 9.67 5.35
C GLY A 48 0.65 10.66 5.39
N ILE A 49 0.51 11.79 6.09
CA ILE A 49 1.60 12.78 6.23
C ILE A 49 2.69 12.29 7.20
N CYS A 50 2.34 11.38 8.12
CA CYS A 50 3.23 10.92 9.17
C CYS A 50 4.50 10.24 8.63
N LEU A 51 4.37 9.42 7.59
CA LEU A 51 5.49 8.67 7.01
C LEU A 51 6.59 9.58 6.44
N PRO A 52 6.31 10.52 5.51
CA PRO A 52 7.35 11.39 4.97
C PRO A 52 7.88 12.38 6.01
N LEU A 53 7.07 12.81 6.99
CA LEU A 53 7.54 13.62 8.11
C LEU A 53 8.58 12.87 8.95
N ALA A 54 8.34 11.60 9.25
CA ALA A 54 9.27 10.75 9.98
C ALA A 54 10.60 10.58 9.21
N LEU A 55 10.53 10.48 7.88
CA LEU A 55 11.72 10.32 7.02
C LEU A 55 12.61 11.57 7.03
N ILE A 56 12.04 12.78 7.08
CA ILE A 56 12.82 14.01 7.23
C ILE A 56 13.58 14.01 8.56
N LEU A 57 12.87 13.71 9.65
CA LEU A 57 13.49 13.71 10.98
C LEU A 57 14.59 12.69 11.11
N PHE A 58 14.38 11.51 10.52
CA PHE A 58 15.42 10.51 10.43
C PHE A 58 16.64 11.04 9.68
N GLY A 59 16.45 11.76 8.56
CA GLY A 59 17.53 12.45 7.86
C GLY A 59 18.28 13.44 8.75
N ASP A 60 17.56 14.33 9.42
CA ASP A 60 18.17 15.32 10.32
C ASP A 60 18.90 14.66 11.51
N THR A 61 18.44 13.49 11.99
CA THR A 61 19.17 12.70 12.99
C THR A 61 20.43 12.07 12.43
N ALA A 62 20.38 11.51 11.21
CA ALA A 62 21.53 10.90 10.56
C ALA A 62 22.63 11.94 10.31
N ASP A 63 22.27 13.14 9.86
CA ASP A 63 23.19 14.25 9.66
C ASP A 63 23.90 14.62 10.97
N SER A 64 23.18 14.65 12.09
CA SER A 64 23.78 14.93 13.41
C SER A 64 24.83 13.89 13.85
N PHE A 65 24.63 12.62 13.48
CA PHE A 65 25.61 11.56 13.73
C PHE A 65 26.82 11.66 12.81
N ILE A 66 26.61 12.02 11.54
CA ILE A 66 27.68 12.22 10.56
C ILE A 66 28.56 13.40 11.00
N ASP A 67 27.97 14.54 11.34
CA ASP A 67 28.71 15.70 11.84
C ASP A 67 29.51 15.36 13.10
N ARG A 68 28.96 14.53 14.00
CA ARG A 68 29.69 14.03 15.17
C ARG A 68 30.89 13.18 14.77
N ALA A 69 30.73 12.26 13.81
CA ALA A 69 31.82 11.40 13.34
C ALA A 69 32.94 12.22 12.67
N VAL A 70 32.58 13.19 11.83
CA VAL A 70 33.52 14.07 11.14
C VAL A 70 34.28 14.95 12.14
N ASN A 71 33.58 15.57 13.11
CA ASN A 71 34.22 16.41 14.12
C ASN A 71 35.14 15.62 15.06
N LEU A 72 34.80 14.37 15.40
CA LEU A 72 35.69 13.49 16.16
C LEU A 72 36.95 13.10 15.36
N CYS A 73 36.79 12.88 14.06
CA CYS A 73 37.91 12.56 13.16
C CYS A 73 38.85 13.77 12.98
N SER A 74 38.30 14.97 12.78
CA SER A 74 39.11 16.19 12.58
C SER A 74 39.93 16.56 13.82
N LEU A 75 39.37 16.41 15.01
CA LEU A 75 40.07 16.68 16.29
C LEU A 75 41.23 15.71 16.54
N ASN A 76 41.09 14.44 16.13
CA ASN A 76 42.18 13.46 16.20
C ASN A 76 43.28 13.74 15.15
N PHE A 77 42.93 14.33 14.00
CA PHE A 77 43.90 14.67 12.96
C PHE A 77 44.76 15.87 13.37
N THR A 78 44.18 16.88 14.02
CA THR A 78 44.92 18.05 14.52
C THR A 78 45.92 17.72 15.62
N SER A 79 45.60 16.77 16.51
CA SER A 79 46.53 16.30 17.55
C SER A 79 47.67 15.46 16.97
N LEU A 80 47.42 14.69 15.91
CA LEU A 80 48.47 13.95 15.18
C LEU A 80 49.40 14.87 14.39
N THR A 81 48.90 15.97 13.79
CA THR A 81 49.77 16.95 13.12
C THR A 81 50.66 17.72 14.08
N GLN A 82 50.21 17.95 15.32
CA GLN A 82 51.01 18.64 16.34
C GLN A 82 52.13 17.75 16.92
N GLN A 83 52.01 16.42 16.79
CA GLN A 83 53.03 15.47 17.24
C GLN A 83 54.08 15.15 16.16
N TYR A 84 53.85 15.42 14.87
CA TYR A 84 54.78 15.05 13.78
C TYR A 84 55.23 16.19 12.83
N CYS A 85 54.55 17.35 12.74
CA CYS A 85 54.96 18.46 11.85
C CYS A 85 54.68 19.85 12.47
N PRO A 86 55.70 20.62 12.91
CA PRO A 86 55.53 21.96 13.44
C PRO A 86 55.58 23.00 12.32
N SER A 87 54.65 22.95 11.35
CA SER A 87 54.45 24.01 10.36
C SER A 87 53.04 23.92 9.78
N ASN A 88 52.34 25.05 9.73
CA ASN A 88 50.95 25.19 9.30
C ASN A 88 50.69 24.55 7.92
N VAL A 89 50.17 23.32 7.90
CA VAL A 89 49.69 22.66 6.68
C VAL A 89 48.20 22.93 6.55
N THR A 90 47.83 23.64 5.48
CA THR A 90 46.44 23.80 5.05
C THR A 90 45.93 22.47 4.48
N LEU A 91 45.02 21.82 5.22
CA LEU A 91 44.46 20.51 4.85
C LEU A 91 43.41 20.63 3.74
N THR A 92 43.86 20.64 2.48
CA THR A 92 42.99 20.43 1.31
C THR A 92 43.28 19.07 0.66
N SER A 93 43.07 17.97 1.40
CA SER A 93 42.72 16.62 0.87
C SER A 93 42.96 15.56 1.95
N ILE A 94 41.89 14.89 2.41
CA ILE A 94 41.97 13.80 3.37
C ILE A 94 41.93 12.48 2.59
N ASN A 95 43.05 11.75 2.54
CA ASN A 95 43.14 10.39 1.99
C ASN A 95 42.83 9.35 3.09
N PHE A 96 41.90 8.44 2.81
CA PHE A 96 41.12 7.66 3.76
C PHE A 96 41.76 6.33 4.22
N TYR A 97 43.08 6.21 4.28
CA TYR A 97 43.74 4.91 4.52
C TYR A 97 44.89 4.96 5.51
N THR A 98 44.64 5.22 6.79
CA THR A 98 45.53 4.72 7.86
C THR A 98 44.74 4.30 9.09
N LYS A 99 45.10 3.15 9.64
CA LYS A 99 44.59 2.55 10.89
C LYS A 99 44.80 3.55 12.03
N ILE A 100 43.72 4.17 12.52
CA ILE A 100 43.76 5.11 13.64
C ILE A 100 43.83 4.33 14.94
N SER A 101 45.01 4.30 15.55
CA SER A 101 45.20 3.94 16.96
C SER A 101 44.77 5.13 17.82
N LEU A 102 43.78 4.90 18.68
CA LEU A 102 43.23 5.86 19.62
C LEU A 102 44.28 6.25 20.68
N CYS A 103 44.72 7.51 20.69
CA CYS A 103 45.40 8.08 21.86
C CYS A 103 45.02 9.55 22.11
N ASN A 104 44.40 9.75 23.28
CA ASN A 104 44.38 10.95 24.14
C ASN A 104 43.90 12.29 23.57
N LEU A 105 42.58 12.50 23.62
CA LEU A 105 41.95 13.82 23.66
C LEU A 105 41.87 14.35 25.12
N PRO A 106 42.13 15.64 25.38
CA PRO A 106 41.89 16.25 26.69
C PRO A 106 40.38 16.25 27.02
N LYS A 107 40.02 15.62 28.15
CA LYS A 107 38.64 15.33 28.58
C LYS A 107 37.71 16.56 28.67
N SER A 108 38.23 17.77 28.81
CA SER A 108 37.45 18.99 29.11
C SER A 108 36.67 19.57 27.92
N ASN A 109 37.23 19.54 26.71
CA ASN A 109 36.51 20.01 25.50
C ASN A 109 35.52 18.95 25.00
N PHE A 110 35.82 17.68 25.25
CA PHE A 110 34.93 16.56 24.93
C PHE A 110 33.64 16.59 25.76
N THR A 111 33.69 17.00 27.03
CA THR A 111 32.50 17.08 27.91
C THR A 111 31.56 18.22 27.52
N PHE A 112 32.06 19.40 27.13
CA PHE A 112 31.21 20.53 26.71
C PHE A 112 30.50 20.27 25.37
N ILE A 113 31.24 19.76 24.36
CA ILE A 113 30.68 19.34 23.07
C ILE A 113 29.68 18.20 23.28
N SER A 114 29.98 17.23 24.14
CA SER A 114 29.04 16.13 24.45
C SER A 114 27.75 16.60 25.13
N TYR A 115 27.75 17.69 25.89
CA TYR A 115 26.55 18.18 26.59
C TYR A 115 25.63 18.96 25.65
N HIS A 116 26.15 19.97 24.95
CA HIS A 116 25.36 20.77 24.00
C HIS A 116 24.79 19.91 22.86
N LEU A 117 25.55 18.93 22.36
CA LEU A 117 25.08 18.04 21.29
C LEU A 117 24.08 16.99 21.79
N LYS A 118 24.17 16.54 23.06
CA LYS A 118 23.21 15.59 23.62
C LYS A 118 21.80 16.20 23.67
N ASP A 119 21.69 17.49 23.96
CA ASP A 119 20.41 18.20 23.98
C ASP A 119 19.75 18.26 22.59
N HIS A 120 20.52 18.51 21.52
CA HIS A 120 20.00 18.49 20.14
C HIS A 120 19.52 17.09 19.71
N THR A 121 20.29 16.04 20.00
CA THR A 121 19.88 14.66 19.66
C THR A 121 18.68 14.20 20.47
N ASN A 122 18.58 14.58 21.75
CA ASN A 122 17.43 14.24 22.60
C ASN A 122 16.14 14.87 22.06
N LYS A 123 16.20 16.12 21.58
CA LYS A 123 15.04 16.80 21.00
C LYS A 123 14.51 16.09 19.74
N GLN A 124 15.41 15.64 18.85
CA GLN A 124 15.01 14.92 17.64
C GLN A 124 14.40 13.55 17.97
N ILE A 125 14.96 12.81 18.94
CA ILE A 125 14.42 11.53 19.40
C ILE A 125 13.01 11.71 20.00
N ILE A 126 12.79 12.75 20.81
CA ILE A 126 11.46 13.05 21.38
C ILE A 126 10.45 13.35 20.26
N MET A 127 10.83 14.11 19.23
CA MET A 127 9.94 14.39 18.10
C MET A 127 9.56 13.11 17.32
N LEU A 128 10.50 12.18 17.15
CA LEU A 128 10.25 10.89 16.50
C LEU A 128 9.28 10.02 17.33
N ILE A 129 9.42 10.01 18.66
CA ILE A 129 8.50 9.31 19.56
C ILE A 129 7.09 9.92 19.46
N ILE A 130 6.97 11.25 19.47
CA ILE A 130 5.66 11.94 19.34
C ILE A 130 4.98 11.55 18.03
N ILE A 131 5.72 11.54 16.92
CA ILE A 131 5.18 11.17 15.60
C ILE A 131 4.76 9.71 15.56
N ALA A 132 5.53 8.80 16.16
CA ALA A 132 5.15 7.39 16.27
C ALA A 132 3.84 7.22 17.07
N CYS A 133 3.67 7.95 18.17
CA CYS A 133 2.43 7.96 18.94
C CYS A 133 1.25 8.51 18.13
N VAL A 134 1.44 9.63 17.41
CA VAL A 134 0.41 10.20 16.53
C VAL A 134 0.04 9.21 15.42
N ASN A 135 1.02 8.51 14.83
CA ASN A 135 0.77 7.52 13.80
C ASN A 135 -0.10 6.37 14.30
N LEU A 136 0.22 5.84 15.48
CA LEU A 136 -0.51 4.74 16.10
C LEU A 136 -1.96 5.14 16.38
N ILE A 137 -2.15 6.28 17.03
CA ILE A 137 -3.48 6.79 17.40
C ILE A 137 -4.29 7.09 16.14
N SER A 138 -3.70 7.80 15.17
CA SER A 138 -4.38 8.19 13.94
C SER A 138 -4.74 6.97 13.08
N GLY A 139 -3.85 5.98 12.99
CA GLY A 139 -4.10 4.74 12.26
C GLY A 139 -5.24 3.93 12.88
N TYR A 140 -5.27 3.83 14.21
CA TYR A 140 -6.32 3.13 14.93
C TYR A 140 -7.69 3.82 14.77
N ILE A 141 -7.75 5.14 15.00
CA ILE A 141 -8.97 5.95 14.84
C ILE A 141 -9.49 5.85 13.41
N ARG A 142 -8.61 5.97 12.41
CA ARG A 142 -8.96 5.85 10.99
C ARG A 142 -9.68 4.55 10.68
N VAL A 143 -9.07 3.41 11.04
CA VAL A 143 -9.62 2.08 10.71
C VAL A 143 -10.96 1.89 11.40
N ILE A 144 -11.05 2.18 12.69
CA ILE A 144 -12.27 1.93 13.47
C ILE A 144 -13.44 2.79 13.00
N LEU A 145 -13.23 4.08 12.78
CA LEU A 145 -14.33 4.97 12.43
C LEU A 145 -14.90 4.66 11.04
N LEU A 146 -14.03 4.37 10.07
CA LEU A 146 -14.46 4.02 8.72
C LEU A 146 -15.14 2.65 8.68
N GLU A 147 -14.63 1.68 9.42
CA GLU A 147 -15.22 0.33 9.47
C GLU A 147 -16.58 0.33 10.16
N ILE A 148 -16.72 1.05 11.30
CA ILE A 148 -18.01 1.21 11.98
C ILE A 148 -19.02 1.89 11.06
N SER A 149 -18.62 2.93 10.33
CA SER A 149 -19.50 3.62 9.39
C SER A 149 -19.96 2.69 8.26
N ALA A 150 -19.04 1.91 7.69
CA ALA A 150 -19.35 0.98 6.62
C ALA A 150 -20.27 -0.18 7.07
N GLU A 151 -20.08 -0.71 8.27
CA GLU A 151 -20.93 -1.79 8.79
C GLU A 151 -22.37 -1.31 9.04
N ARG A 152 -22.54 -0.09 9.56
CA ARG A 152 -23.86 0.51 9.75
C ARG A 152 -24.57 0.75 8.43
N GLN A 153 -23.90 1.34 7.45
CA GLN A 153 -24.48 1.55 6.11
C GLN A 153 -24.83 0.23 5.43
N ALA A 154 -23.95 -0.77 5.50
CA ALA A 154 -24.21 -2.09 4.94
C ALA A 154 -25.42 -2.77 5.59
N ARG A 155 -25.60 -2.60 6.90
CA ARG A 155 -26.80 -3.09 7.61
C ARG A 155 -28.08 -2.42 7.10
N THR A 156 -28.08 -1.09 6.99
CA THR A 156 -29.24 -0.33 6.50
C THR A 156 -29.58 -0.68 5.06
N ILE A 157 -28.56 -0.82 4.19
CA ILE A 157 -28.74 -1.25 2.81
C ILE A 157 -29.35 -2.66 2.76
N ARG A 158 -28.88 -3.61 3.58
CA ARG A 158 -29.45 -4.97 3.67
C ARG A 158 -30.92 -4.95 4.07
N GLN A 159 -31.29 -4.12 5.04
CA GLN A 159 -32.68 -4.00 5.50
C GLN A 159 -33.59 -3.43 4.40
N ILE A 160 -33.19 -2.33 3.77
CA ILE A 160 -33.97 -1.68 2.70
C ILE A 160 -34.08 -2.60 1.48
N LEU A 161 -32.99 -3.28 1.11
CA LEU A 161 -32.97 -4.21 -0.01
C LEU A 161 -33.88 -5.42 0.26
N PHE A 162 -33.81 -6.00 1.46
CA PHE A 162 -34.66 -7.11 1.84
C PHE A 162 -36.15 -6.73 1.82
N GLN A 163 -36.50 -5.57 2.42
CA GLN A 163 -37.86 -5.05 2.36
C GLN A 163 -38.33 -4.77 0.92
N SER A 164 -37.45 -4.23 0.09
CA SER A 164 -37.75 -3.93 -1.32
C SER A 164 -37.96 -5.18 -2.16
N ILE A 165 -37.25 -6.28 -1.85
CA ILE A 165 -37.41 -7.57 -2.52
C ILE A 165 -38.74 -8.21 -2.12
N LEU A 166 -39.11 -8.20 -0.83
CA LEU A 166 -40.37 -8.76 -0.36
C LEU A 166 -41.61 -8.06 -0.94
N ASN A 167 -41.49 -6.78 -1.30
CA ASN A 167 -42.57 -6.00 -1.91
C ASN A 167 -42.64 -6.14 -3.45
N LYS A 168 -41.92 -7.10 -4.06
CA LYS A 168 -41.99 -7.36 -5.51
C LYS A 168 -43.10 -8.35 -5.87
N ASP A 169 -43.64 -8.18 -7.07
CA ASP A 169 -44.68 -9.06 -7.63
C ASP A 169 -44.17 -10.49 -7.82
N ILE A 170 -45.07 -11.47 -7.79
CA ILE A 170 -44.73 -12.88 -8.01
C ILE A 170 -44.00 -13.14 -9.34
N ILE A 171 -44.34 -12.39 -10.39
CA ILE A 171 -43.71 -12.47 -11.72
C ILE A 171 -42.20 -12.15 -11.63
N PHE A 172 -41.78 -11.25 -10.73
CA PHE A 172 -40.37 -10.95 -10.53
C PHE A 172 -39.60 -12.18 -10.04
N PHE A 173 -40.21 -13.00 -9.17
CA PHE A 173 -39.62 -14.22 -8.62
C PHE A 173 -39.66 -15.40 -9.59
N ASP A 174 -40.58 -15.42 -10.55
CA ASP A 174 -40.57 -16.42 -11.64
C ASP A 174 -39.42 -16.17 -12.63
N ILE A 175 -39.07 -14.89 -12.85
CA ILE A 175 -37.98 -14.49 -13.76
C ILE A 175 -36.61 -14.64 -13.10
N HIS A 176 -36.48 -14.30 -11.81
CA HIS A 176 -35.20 -14.28 -11.10
C HIS A 176 -35.03 -15.49 -10.19
N LYS A 177 -33.95 -16.25 -10.38
CA LYS A 177 -33.63 -17.40 -9.53
C LYS A 177 -33.44 -16.97 -8.07
N THR A 178 -34.10 -17.64 -7.13
CA THR A 178 -34.02 -17.34 -5.69
C THR A 178 -32.58 -17.31 -5.15
N GLY A 179 -31.70 -18.19 -5.67
CA GLY A 179 -30.29 -18.21 -5.30
C GLY A 179 -29.52 -16.95 -5.69
N GLU A 180 -29.85 -16.33 -6.84
CA GLU A 180 -29.22 -15.08 -7.28
C GLU A 180 -29.60 -13.92 -6.35
N LEU A 181 -30.86 -13.85 -5.92
CA LEU A 181 -31.34 -12.81 -5.00
C LEU A 181 -30.63 -12.89 -3.63
N SER A 182 -30.40 -14.10 -3.11
CA SER A 182 -29.65 -14.30 -1.86
C SER A 182 -28.19 -13.86 -1.99
N LEU A 183 -27.56 -14.15 -3.13
CA LEU A 183 -26.19 -13.70 -3.41
C LEU A 183 -26.11 -12.17 -3.53
N ARG A 184 -27.10 -11.53 -4.16
CA ARG A 184 -27.16 -10.05 -4.24
C ARG A 184 -27.30 -9.41 -2.85
N LEU A 185 -28.12 -9.99 -1.97
CA LEU A 185 -28.29 -9.51 -0.59
C LEU A 185 -27.01 -9.61 0.26
N THR A 186 -26.14 -10.57 -0.06
CA THR A 186 -24.93 -10.83 0.73
C THR A 186 -23.67 -10.32 0.02
N ASN A 187 -23.31 -10.90 -1.12
CA ASN A 187 -22.05 -10.64 -1.80
C ASN A 187 -21.97 -9.22 -2.34
N ASP A 188 -23.03 -8.70 -2.97
CA ASP A 188 -22.97 -7.37 -3.56
C ASP A 188 -23.02 -6.28 -2.50
N VAL A 189 -23.75 -6.49 -1.40
CA VAL A 189 -23.70 -5.58 -0.25
C VAL A 189 -22.33 -5.64 0.45
N ASN A 190 -21.70 -6.80 0.56
CA ASN A 190 -20.35 -6.93 1.11
C ASN A 190 -19.31 -6.22 0.22
N LYS A 191 -19.43 -6.27 -1.11
CA LYS A 191 -18.56 -5.49 -2.01
C LYS A 191 -18.71 -3.99 -1.79
N ILE A 192 -19.94 -3.51 -1.54
CA ILE A 192 -20.20 -2.11 -1.22
C ILE A 192 -19.56 -1.74 0.13
N HIS A 193 -19.75 -2.58 1.15
CA HIS A 193 -19.15 -2.42 2.47
C HIS A 193 -17.63 -2.29 2.37
N ASP A 194 -16.97 -3.23 1.68
CA ASP A 194 -15.54 -3.22 1.43
C ASP A 194 -15.06 -1.93 0.78
N GLY A 195 -15.83 -1.40 -0.17
CA GLY A 195 -15.49 -0.18 -0.91
C GLY A 195 -15.60 1.10 -0.06
N ILE A 196 -16.54 1.16 0.88
CA ILE A 196 -16.80 2.32 1.73
C ILE A 196 -15.97 2.30 3.02
N GLY A 197 -15.61 1.11 3.50
CA GLY A 197 -14.89 0.90 4.77
C GLY A 197 -13.41 1.29 4.70
N ASN A 198 -12.56 0.46 5.30
CA ASN A 198 -11.14 0.77 5.43
C ASN A 198 -10.43 1.09 4.08
N LYS A 199 -10.84 0.45 2.97
CA LYS A 199 -10.23 0.68 1.64
C LYS A 199 -10.38 2.13 1.18
N PHE A 200 -11.51 2.77 1.48
CA PHE A 200 -11.71 4.19 1.16
C PHE A 200 -10.68 5.07 1.87
N GLY A 201 -10.43 4.81 3.17
CA GLY A 201 -9.39 5.50 3.94
C GLY A 201 -8.00 5.29 3.38
N SER A 202 -7.67 4.05 2.99
CA SER A 202 -6.38 3.72 2.37
C SER A 202 -6.15 4.44 1.04
N VAL A 203 -7.18 4.63 0.21
CA VAL A 203 -7.04 5.41 -1.03
C VAL A 203 -6.68 6.86 -0.73
N ILE A 204 -7.35 7.48 0.24
CA ILE A 204 -7.06 8.86 0.66
C ILE A 204 -5.64 8.96 1.24
N GLU A 205 -5.27 8.01 2.12
CA GLU A 205 -3.93 7.91 2.69
C GLU A 205 -2.86 7.86 1.59
N ILE A 206 -2.98 6.94 0.63
CA ILE A 206 -2.00 6.78 -0.45
C ILE A 206 -1.87 8.06 -1.29
N LEU A 207 -2.98 8.73 -1.58
CA LEU A 207 -2.97 10.00 -2.32
C LEU A 207 -2.25 11.11 -1.54
N ILE A 208 -2.51 11.22 -0.24
CA ILE A 208 -1.87 12.22 0.62
C ILE A 208 -0.38 11.92 0.82
N THR A 209 -0.01 10.67 1.06
CA THR A 209 1.38 10.23 1.16
C THR A 209 2.13 10.52 -0.14
N PHE A 210 1.50 10.24 -1.29
CA PHE A 210 2.10 10.54 -2.59
C PHE A 210 2.35 12.04 -2.78
N MET A 211 1.36 12.88 -2.50
CA MET A 211 1.49 14.33 -2.62
C MET A 211 2.53 14.90 -1.64
N SER A 212 2.50 14.45 -0.37
CA SER A 212 3.44 14.91 0.65
C SER A 212 4.89 14.48 0.36
N CYS A 213 5.12 13.26 -0.13
CA CYS A 213 6.45 12.80 -0.56
C CYS A 213 7.02 13.68 -1.69
N ILE A 214 6.20 14.02 -2.70
CA ILE A 214 6.65 14.89 -3.80
C ILE A 214 7.00 16.28 -3.25
N ILE A 215 6.09 16.90 -2.50
CA ILE A 215 6.27 18.25 -1.95
C ILE A 215 7.54 18.31 -1.09
N ILE A 216 7.71 17.36 -0.17
CA ILE A 216 8.86 17.30 0.74
C ILE A 216 10.17 17.08 -0.02
N GLY A 217 10.18 16.20 -1.02
CA GLY A 217 11.36 15.96 -1.86
C GLY A 217 11.84 17.25 -2.54
N PHE A 218 10.93 17.98 -3.18
CA PHE A 218 11.26 19.24 -3.85
C PHE A 218 11.75 20.33 -2.87
N ILE A 219 11.21 20.38 -1.65
CA ILE A 219 11.64 21.36 -0.62
C ILE A 219 13.07 21.08 -0.14
N LYS A 220 13.41 19.83 0.20
CA LYS A 220 14.74 19.50 0.75
C LYS A 220 15.83 19.57 -0.31
N GLY A 221 15.55 19.19 -1.56
CA GLY A 221 16.56 19.20 -2.60
C GLY A 221 16.02 18.97 -4.01
N TRP A 222 15.58 20.04 -4.67
CA TRP A 222 15.01 19.99 -6.03
C TRP A 222 15.92 19.33 -7.09
N LYS A 223 17.26 19.48 -6.98
CA LYS A 223 18.21 18.86 -7.92
C LYS A 223 18.20 17.34 -7.83
N LEU A 224 18.23 16.78 -6.62
CA LEU A 224 18.25 15.33 -6.41
C LEU A 224 16.89 14.71 -6.74
N SER A 225 15.79 15.39 -6.39
CA SER A 225 14.44 14.94 -6.72
C SER A 225 14.17 14.87 -8.23
N LEU A 226 14.64 15.85 -9.02
CA LEU A 226 14.49 15.83 -10.48
C LEU A 226 15.22 14.63 -11.12
N VAL A 227 16.41 14.29 -10.61
CA VAL A 227 17.16 13.13 -11.10
C VAL A 227 16.38 11.84 -10.85
N ILE A 228 15.83 11.66 -9.64
CA ILE A 228 15.02 10.47 -9.31
C ILE A 228 13.73 10.43 -10.15
N LEU A 229 13.08 11.57 -10.35
CA LEU A 229 11.86 11.68 -11.15
C LEU A 229 12.10 11.32 -12.62
N ALA A 230 13.30 11.57 -13.16
CA ALA A 230 13.67 11.15 -14.51
C ALA A 230 13.74 9.62 -14.67
N PHE A 231 14.07 8.88 -13.60
CA PHE A 231 14.05 7.41 -13.61
C PHE A 231 12.66 6.80 -13.31
N ALA A 232 11.76 7.56 -12.67
CA ALA A 232 10.39 7.11 -12.37
C ALA A 232 9.59 6.54 -13.56
N PRO A 233 9.58 7.15 -14.78
CA PRO A 233 8.84 6.59 -15.91
C PRO A 233 9.37 5.22 -16.35
N ILE A 234 10.68 4.97 -16.24
CA ILE A 234 11.29 3.67 -16.61
C ILE A 234 10.79 2.57 -15.66
N ILE A 235 10.71 2.88 -14.36
CA ILE A 235 10.16 1.97 -13.34
C ILE A 235 8.68 1.70 -13.62
N PHE A 236 7.89 2.75 -13.91
CA PHE A 236 6.47 2.61 -14.19
C PHE A 236 6.19 1.76 -15.43
N VAL A 237 6.96 1.95 -16.51
CA VAL A 237 6.83 1.16 -17.74
C VAL A 237 7.15 -0.31 -17.49
N THR A 238 8.23 -0.60 -16.76
CA THR A 238 8.62 -1.99 -16.43
C THR A 238 7.54 -2.68 -15.59
N LEU A 239 7.01 -1.99 -14.57
CA LEU A 239 5.91 -2.51 -13.75
C LEU A 239 4.63 -2.71 -14.55
N ALA A 240 4.30 -1.80 -15.47
CA ALA A 240 3.13 -1.92 -16.33
C ALA A 240 3.22 -3.14 -17.26
N ILE A 241 4.41 -3.41 -17.82
CA ILE A 241 4.65 -4.61 -18.64
C ILE A 241 4.50 -5.88 -17.79
N LEU A 242 5.13 -5.93 -16.61
CA LEU A 242 5.00 -7.05 -15.68
C LEU A 242 3.55 -7.30 -15.29
N PHE A 243 2.81 -6.25 -14.92
CA PHE A 243 1.41 -6.36 -14.56
C PHE A 243 0.58 -6.96 -15.70
N ARG A 244 0.81 -6.51 -16.95
CA ARG A 244 0.12 -7.08 -18.12
C ARG A 244 0.43 -8.56 -18.29
N ILE A 245 1.71 -8.94 -18.26
CA ILE A 245 2.12 -10.34 -18.41
C ILE A 245 1.45 -11.20 -17.34
N VAL A 246 1.50 -10.78 -16.07
CA VAL A 246 0.87 -11.52 -14.96
C VAL A 246 -0.63 -11.67 -15.20
N THR A 247 -1.34 -10.61 -15.59
CA THR A 247 -2.79 -10.70 -15.87
C THR A 247 -3.14 -11.58 -17.06
N GLU A 248 -2.29 -11.64 -18.09
CA GLU A 248 -2.54 -12.51 -19.24
C GLU A 248 -2.25 -13.98 -18.90
N MET A 249 -1.17 -14.24 -18.18
CA MET A 249 -0.81 -15.58 -17.70
C MET A 249 -1.88 -16.14 -16.78
N THR A 250 -2.39 -15.36 -15.82
CA THR A 250 -3.46 -15.83 -14.93
C THR A 250 -4.73 -16.18 -15.69
N VAL A 251 -5.08 -15.44 -16.76
CA VAL A 251 -6.24 -15.78 -17.60
C VAL A 251 -6.03 -17.05 -18.41
N ILE A 252 -4.81 -17.27 -18.94
CA ILE A 252 -4.47 -18.50 -19.68
C ILE A 252 -4.54 -19.70 -18.73
N GLU A 253 -3.95 -19.57 -17.55
CA GLU A 253 -3.92 -20.57 -16.50
C GLU A 253 -5.34 -20.92 -16.04
N LEU A 254 -6.17 -19.94 -15.68
CA LEU A 254 -7.57 -20.15 -15.31
C LEU A 254 -8.37 -20.83 -16.43
N LYS A 255 -8.06 -20.54 -17.70
CA LYS A 255 -8.73 -21.17 -18.85
C LYS A 255 -8.31 -22.63 -19.04
N ALA A 256 -7.02 -22.94 -18.85
CA ALA A 256 -6.53 -24.32 -18.88
C ALA A 256 -7.15 -25.14 -17.74
N TYR A 257 -7.12 -24.60 -16.51
CA TYR A 257 -7.79 -25.19 -15.35
C TYR A 257 -9.29 -25.35 -15.54
N GLY A 258 -9.97 -24.37 -16.15
CA GLY A 258 -11.40 -24.48 -16.45
C GLY A 258 -11.71 -25.65 -17.39
N LYS A 259 -10.86 -25.90 -18.40
CA LYS A 259 -11.04 -27.03 -19.33
C LYS A 259 -10.85 -28.38 -18.62
N ALA A 260 -9.79 -28.54 -17.82
CA ALA A 260 -9.59 -29.73 -17.00
C ALA A 260 -10.76 -29.92 -16.01
N GLY A 261 -11.20 -28.83 -15.38
CA GLY A 261 -12.34 -28.81 -14.46
C GLY A 261 -13.64 -29.28 -15.10
N THR A 262 -13.94 -28.86 -16.34
CA THR A 262 -15.14 -29.34 -17.04
C THR A 262 -15.14 -30.85 -17.30
N VAL A 263 -13.97 -31.42 -17.62
CA VAL A 263 -13.84 -32.88 -17.81
C VAL A 263 -13.99 -33.61 -16.47
N ALA A 264 -13.35 -33.10 -15.41
CA ALA A 264 -13.53 -33.65 -14.07
C ALA A 264 -15.00 -33.58 -13.62
N GLU A 265 -15.68 -32.46 -13.88
CA GLU A 265 -17.10 -32.27 -13.57
C GLU A 265 -18.00 -33.24 -14.36
N GLU A 266 -17.73 -33.45 -15.65
CA GLU A 266 -18.41 -34.46 -16.49
C GLU A 266 -18.30 -35.86 -15.88
N VAL A 267 -17.08 -36.27 -15.50
CA VAL A 267 -16.79 -37.60 -14.93
C VAL A 267 -17.43 -37.77 -13.55
N ILE A 268 -17.34 -36.76 -12.68
CA ILE A 268 -17.92 -36.82 -11.33
C ILE A 268 -19.45 -36.81 -11.38
N SER A 269 -20.04 -35.98 -12.23
CA SER A 269 -21.50 -35.89 -12.41
C SER A 269 -22.09 -37.21 -12.94
N SER A 270 -21.35 -37.91 -13.79
CA SER A 270 -21.77 -39.18 -14.42
C SER A 270 -21.07 -40.42 -13.85
N ILE A 271 -20.59 -40.37 -12.60
CA ILE A 271 -19.73 -41.42 -12.01
C ILE A 271 -20.33 -42.83 -12.07
N ARG A 272 -21.65 -42.97 -11.91
CA ARG A 272 -22.33 -44.26 -12.00
C ARG A 272 -22.23 -44.87 -13.41
N THR A 273 -22.29 -44.03 -14.44
CA THR A 273 -22.12 -44.44 -15.84
C THR A 273 -20.69 -44.87 -16.10
N VAL A 274 -19.70 -44.07 -15.67
CA VAL A 274 -18.28 -44.40 -15.82
C VAL A 274 -17.94 -45.74 -15.13
N LEU A 275 -18.48 -45.98 -13.93
CA LEU A 275 -18.33 -47.25 -13.22
C LEU A 275 -19.01 -48.41 -13.95
N SER A 276 -20.22 -48.21 -14.48
CA SER A 276 -20.96 -49.27 -15.18
C SER A 276 -20.28 -49.76 -16.47
N TYR A 277 -19.51 -48.89 -17.13
CA TYR A 277 -18.71 -49.24 -18.31
C TYR A 277 -17.24 -49.56 -18.00
N ASN A 278 -16.86 -49.60 -16.71
CA ASN A 278 -15.48 -49.80 -16.26
C ASN A 278 -14.47 -48.82 -16.90
N GLY A 279 -14.91 -47.58 -17.18
CA GLY A 279 -14.16 -46.58 -17.94
C GLY A 279 -13.21 -45.70 -17.12
N GLN A 280 -12.89 -46.10 -15.89
CA GLN A 280 -12.18 -45.25 -14.92
C GLN A 280 -10.75 -44.90 -15.38
N GLU A 281 -9.97 -45.87 -15.86
CA GLU A 281 -8.60 -45.62 -16.36
C GLU A 281 -8.59 -44.63 -17.54
N ARG A 282 -9.56 -44.76 -18.45
CA ARG A 282 -9.67 -43.89 -19.62
C ARG A 282 -9.96 -42.43 -19.25
N GLU A 283 -10.84 -42.21 -18.28
CA GLU A 283 -11.16 -40.85 -17.83
C GLU A 283 -10.04 -40.24 -16.97
N ILE A 284 -9.27 -41.05 -16.24
CA ILE A 284 -8.05 -40.59 -15.54
C ILE A 284 -7.00 -40.12 -16.57
N GLU A 285 -6.76 -40.90 -17.62
CA GLU A 285 -5.82 -40.51 -18.68
C GLU A 285 -6.26 -39.23 -19.41
N ARG A 286 -7.55 -39.10 -19.71
CA ARG A 286 -8.14 -37.88 -20.28
C ARG A 286 -7.99 -36.66 -19.36
N SER A 287 -8.12 -36.85 -18.05
CA SER A 287 -7.91 -35.78 -17.06
C SER A 287 -6.45 -35.33 -17.00
N VAL A 288 -5.49 -36.26 -17.09
CA VAL A 288 -4.04 -35.93 -17.10
C VAL A 288 -3.65 -35.20 -18.38
N LEU A 289 -4.29 -35.50 -19.51
CA LEU A 289 -4.00 -34.85 -20.79
C LEU A 289 -4.45 -33.38 -20.86
N HIS A 290 -5.45 -33.02 -20.05
CA HIS A 290 -5.99 -31.66 -19.99
C HIS A 290 -5.41 -30.79 -18.87
N TYR A 291 -4.58 -31.37 -18.00
CA TYR A 291 -3.83 -30.66 -16.95
C TYR A 291 -2.46 -30.21 -17.48
#